data_AF-A0A917KE74-F1
#
_entry.id   AF-A0A917KE74-F1
#
_cell.length_a   1.000
_cell.length_b   1.000
_cell.length_c   1.000
_cell.angle_alpha   90.00
_cell.angle_beta   90.00
_cell.angle_gamma   90.00
#
_symmetry.space_group_name_H-M   'P 1'
#
loop_
_entity.id
_entity.type
_entity.pdbx_description
1 polymer ?
#
loop_
_entity_poly.entity_id
_entity_poly.type
_entity_poly.pdbx_seq_one_letter_code
_entity_poly.pdbx_strand_id
1 'polypeptide(L)'
;MRISYRGDGTPVPIYEPGDYVRLKGDDPGPLRMAMAGEWGCVLRNRGTEGLDIRLAGFSRPRTSDLPDVTGMPPRLVQPCDRQGLSLAFQRDLRRKARA
;
A
#
# COMPACT_ATOMS: atom_id res chain seq x y z
N MET A 1 11.37 -0.33 2.01
CA MET A 1 10.57 0.79 2.57
C MET A 1 11.43 1.60 3.48
N ARG A 2 11.48 2.90 3.22
CA ARG A 2 12.19 3.87 4.07
C ARG A 2 11.22 4.95 4.53
N ILE A 3 11.52 5.58 5.66
CA ILE A 3 10.74 6.72 6.15
C ILE A 3 11.62 7.95 5.99
N SER A 4 11.16 8.94 5.23
CA SER A 4 11.68 10.30 5.27
C SER A 4 10.84 11.14 6.21
N TYR A 5 11.32 12.34 6.54
CA TYR A 5 10.61 13.28 7.38
C TYR A 5 10.49 14.61 6.65
N ARG A 6 9.31 15.21 6.69
CA ARG A 6 9.11 16.60 6.27
C ARG A 6 9.76 17.56 7.27
N GLY A 7 9.90 18.84 6.89
CA GLY A 7 10.45 19.88 7.77
C GLY A 7 9.67 20.08 9.08
N ASP A 8 8.41 19.64 9.14
CA ASP A 8 7.56 19.64 10.34
C ASP A 8 7.66 18.35 11.18
N GLY A 9 8.55 17.42 10.81
CA GLY A 9 8.71 16.12 11.48
C GLY A 9 7.67 15.07 11.08
N THR A 10 6.76 15.36 10.16
CA THR A 10 5.79 14.37 9.67
C THR A 10 6.51 13.25 8.90
N PRO A 11 6.33 11.97 9.28
CA PRO A 11 6.92 10.85 8.55
C PRO A 11 6.24 10.69 7.18
N VAL A 12 7.05 10.56 6.14
CA VAL A 12 6.63 10.28 4.78
C VAL A 12 7.24 8.96 4.33
N PRO A 13 6.45 7.92 4.05
CA PRO A 13 6.99 6.68 3.51
C PRO A 13 7.53 6.91 2.10
N ILE A 14 8.75 6.44 1.86
CA ILE A 14 9.33 6.26 0.54
C ILE A 14 9.20 4.78 0.18
N TYR A 15 8.41 4.52 -0.85
CA TYR A 15 8.12 3.18 -1.35
C TYR A 15 9.18 2.73 -2.35
N GLU A 16 9.64 1.50 -2.19
CA GLU A 16 10.60 0.83 -3.06
C GLU A 16 9.97 -0.45 -3.63
N PRO A 17 10.43 -0.97 -4.77
CA PRO A 17 10.01 -2.27 -5.26
C PRO A 17 10.18 -3.36 -4.19
N GLY A 18 9.17 -4.21 -4.03
CA GLY A 18 9.13 -5.25 -2.99
C GLY A 18 8.41 -4.86 -1.70
N ASP A 19 8.09 -3.58 -1.51
CA ASP A 19 7.34 -3.11 -0.35
C ASP A 19 5.86 -3.49 -0.43
N TYR A 20 5.25 -3.74 0.74
CA TYR A 20 3.82 -4.03 0.83
C TYR A 20 3.03 -2.79 1.22
N VAL A 21 1.94 -2.57 0.48
CA VAL A 21 1.05 -1.42 0.67
C VAL A 21 -0.40 -1.86 0.65
N ARG A 22 -1.22 -1.20 1.49
CA ARG A 22 -2.67 -1.34 1.52
C ARG A 22 -3.30 -0.06 0.97
N LEU A 23 -4.31 -0.22 0.12
CA LEU A 23 -5.08 0.89 -0.45
C LEU A 23 -6.00 1.49 0.63
N LYS A 24 -5.96 2.81 0.78
CA LYS A 24 -6.86 3.59 1.63
C LYS A 24 -8.09 4.10 0.90
N GLY A 25 -8.04 4.12 -0.43
CA GLY A 25 -9.11 4.54 -1.31
C GLY A 25 -9.09 3.72 -2.60
N ASP A 26 -10.17 3.82 -3.36
CA ASP A 26 -10.28 3.17 -4.67
C ASP A 26 -9.28 3.77 -5.66
N ASP A 27 -8.95 2.98 -6.69
CA ASP A 27 -8.23 3.46 -7.86
C ASP A 27 -8.98 4.64 -8.51
N PRO A 28 -8.34 5.82 -8.71
CA PRO A 28 -8.99 6.98 -9.31
C PRO A 28 -9.18 6.87 -10.83
N GLY A 29 -8.69 5.81 -11.47
CA GLY A 29 -8.88 5.58 -12.90
C GLY A 29 -10.36 5.51 -13.34
N PRO A 30 -10.65 5.76 -14.63
CA PRO A 30 -12.02 5.70 -15.17
C PRO A 30 -12.63 4.30 -15.09
N LEU A 31 -11.78 3.28 -15.08
CA LEU A 31 -12.14 1.90 -14.75
C LEU A 31 -11.55 1.62 -13.38
N ARG A 32 -12.39 1.40 -12.36
CA ARG A 32 -11.91 1.06 -11.02
C ARG A 32 -11.32 -0.34 -11.03
N MET A 33 -10.00 -0.43 -11.11
CA MET A 33 -9.28 -1.71 -11.14
C MET A 33 -8.98 -2.26 -9.75
N ALA A 34 -9.05 -1.40 -8.73
CA ALA A 34 -8.79 -1.74 -7.34
C ALA A 34 -9.64 -0.94 -6.35
N MET A 35 -9.92 -1.55 -5.20
CA MET A 35 -10.79 -1.03 -4.16
C MET A 35 -10.02 -0.71 -2.87
N ALA A 36 -10.56 0.23 -2.09
CA ALA A 36 -10.09 0.49 -0.75
C ALA A 36 -10.02 -0.80 0.09
N GLY A 37 -8.92 -0.99 0.80
CA GLY A 37 -8.69 -2.17 1.63
C GLY A 37 -7.97 -3.32 0.94
N GLU A 38 -7.89 -3.36 -0.39
CA GLU A 38 -6.97 -4.27 -1.09
C GLU A 38 -5.51 -3.94 -0.72
N TRP A 39 -4.63 -4.92 -0.84
CA TRP A 39 -3.20 -4.73 -0.61
C TRP A 39 -2.40 -5.50 -1.63
N GLY A 40 -1.14 -5.10 -1.79
CA GLY A 40 -0.26 -5.64 -2.81
C GLY A 40 1.20 -5.28 -2.58
N CYS A 41 2.02 -5.75 -3.51
CA CYS A 41 3.44 -5.47 -3.56
C CYS A 41 3.72 -4.35 -4.57
N VAL A 42 4.53 -3.37 -4.18
CA VAL A 42 5.02 -2.34 -5.09
C VAL A 42 5.95 -2.98 -6.11
N LEU A 43 5.60 -2.83 -7.40
CA LEU A 43 6.44 -3.23 -8.52
C LEU A 43 7.43 -2.11 -8.87
N ARG A 44 6.94 -0.87 -8.88
CA ARG A 44 7.72 0.31 -9.26
C ARG A 44 7.19 1.55 -8.56
N ASN A 45 8.10 2.43 -8.16
CA ASN A 45 7.78 3.80 -7.78
C ASN A 45 8.15 4.74 -8.94
N ARG A 46 7.17 5.44 -9.50
CA ARG A 46 7.34 6.39 -10.61
C ARG A 46 7.46 7.85 -10.14
N GLY A 47 7.64 8.06 -8.85
CA GLY A 47 7.70 9.41 -8.27
C GLY A 47 6.34 10.08 -8.31
N THR A 48 6.24 11.18 -9.06
CA THR A 48 5.01 11.99 -9.17
C THR A 48 3.89 11.27 -9.92
N GLU A 49 4.21 10.32 -10.81
CA GLU A 49 3.23 9.50 -11.53
C GLU A 49 2.60 8.41 -10.66
N GLY A 50 3.13 8.18 -9.45
CA GLY A 50 2.58 7.23 -8.48
C GLY A 50 3.25 5.86 -8.46
N LEU A 51 2.53 4.86 -7.95
CA LEU A 51 3.04 3.52 -7.69
C LEU A 51 2.39 2.51 -8.62
N ASP A 52 3.19 1.63 -9.20
CA ASP A 52 2.69 0.41 -9.81
C ASP A 52 2.66 -0.69 -8.75
N ILE A 53 1.52 -1.36 -8.58
CA ILE A 53 1.25 -2.28 -7.49
C ILE A 53 0.65 -3.56 -8.05
N ARG A 54 1.22 -4.71 -7.70
CA ARG A 54 0.61 -6.02 -7.92
C ARG A 54 -0.24 -6.39 -6.72
N LEU A 55 -1.55 -6.48 -6.89
CA LEU A 55 -2.45 -6.80 -5.78
C LEU A 55 -2.36 -8.27 -5.38
N ALA A 56 -2.64 -8.57 -4.11
CA ALA A 56 -2.65 -9.93 -3.58
C ALA A 56 -3.90 -10.75 -4.01
N GLY A 57 -4.91 -10.09 -4.60
CA GLY A 57 -6.06 -10.77 -5.20
C GLY A 57 -6.98 -11.47 -4.19
N PHE A 58 -7.08 -11.00 -2.95
CA PHE A 58 -7.80 -11.68 -1.85
C PHE A 58 -9.33 -11.85 -2.10
N SER A 59 -9.87 -11.26 -3.16
CA SER A 59 -11.27 -11.43 -3.61
C SER A 59 -11.39 -11.98 -5.03
N ARG A 60 -10.33 -12.58 -5.58
CA ARG A 60 -10.31 -13.14 -6.95
C ARG A 60 -10.13 -14.66 -6.93
N PRO A 61 -10.61 -15.37 -7.97
CA PRO A 61 -10.31 -16.79 -8.14
C PRO A 61 -8.80 -17.03 -8.08
N ARG A 62 -8.37 -18.10 -7.39
CA ARG A 62 -6.94 -18.44 -7.24
C ARG A 62 -6.17 -18.60 -8.55
N THR A 63 -6.89 -18.83 -9.65
CA THR A 63 -6.34 -19.04 -11.00
C THR A 63 -6.29 -17.77 -11.83
N SER A 64 -6.78 -16.64 -11.32
CA SER A 64 -6.71 -15.37 -12.03
C SER A 64 -5.32 -14.75 -11.88
N ASP A 65 -4.81 -14.15 -12.96
CA ASP A 65 -3.66 -13.28 -12.88
C ASP A 65 -3.92 -12.18 -11.84
N LEU A 66 -2.92 -11.93 -11.00
CA LEU A 66 -3.00 -10.87 -10.01
C LEU A 66 -3.06 -9.52 -10.75
N PRO A 67 -4.09 -8.70 -10.50
CA PRO A 67 -4.24 -7.45 -11.20
C PRO A 67 -3.11 -6.50 -10.80
N ASP A 68 -2.50 -5.88 -11.81
CA ASP A 68 -1.55 -4.80 -11.64
C ASP A 68 -2.32 -3.48 -11.74
N VAL A 69 -2.14 -2.61 -10.75
CA VAL A 69 -2.63 -1.23 -10.73
C VAL A 69 -1.45 -0.32 -11.06
N THR A 70 -1.64 0.63 -11.96
CA THR A 70 -0.57 1.53 -12.40
C THR A 70 -0.83 2.95 -11.95
N GLY A 71 0.24 3.66 -11.56
CA GLY A 71 0.15 5.07 -11.19
C GLY A 71 -0.72 5.39 -9.97
N MET A 72 -0.87 4.44 -9.03
CA MET A 72 -1.63 4.65 -7.80
C MET A 72 -1.00 5.79 -6.98
N PRO A 73 -1.74 6.87 -6.64
CA PRO A 73 -1.19 7.97 -5.88
C PRO A 73 -0.67 7.53 -4.50
N PRO A 74 0.55 7.90 -4.08
CA PRO A 74 1.12 7.48 -2.79
C PRO A 74 0.25 7.88 -1.58
N ARG A 75 -0.49 9.00 -1.71
CA ARG A 75 -1.44 9.46 -0.68
C ARG A 75 -2.62 8.51 -0.45
N LEU A 76 -2.95 7.66 -1.43
CA LEU A 76 -4.05 6.69 -1.36
C LEU A 76 -3.59 5.32 -0.87
N VAL A 77 -2.33 5.19 -0.46
CA VAL A 77 -1.81 3.95 0.11
C VAL A 77 -1.25 4.16 1.51
N GLN A 78 -1.03 3.07 2.22
CA GLN A 78 -0.32 3.06 3.49
C GLN A 78 0.57 1.81 3.60
N PRO A 79 1.68 1.89 4.36
CA PRO A 79 2.50 0.72 4.67
C PRO A 79 1.72 -0.41 5.34
N CYS A 80 1.92 -1.63 4.86
CA CYS A 80 1.44 -2.84 5.52
C CYS A 80 2.50 -3.94 5.50
N ASP A 81 2.21 -5.05 6.18
CA ASP A 81 3.00 -6.27 6.04
C ASP A 81 2.52 -7.15 4.86
N ARG A 82 3.12 -8.33 4.72
CA ARG A 82 2.76 -9.33 3.71
C ARG A 82 1.31 -9.82 3.79
N GLN A 83 0.69 -9.72 4.96
CA GLN A 83 -0.68 -10.15 5.22
C GLN A 83 -1.68 -9.01 5.02
N GLY A 84 -1.21 -7.82 4.62
CA GLY A 84 -2.05 -6.65 4.42
C GLY A 84 -2.41 -5.91 5.70
N LEU A 85 -1.79 -6.24 6.84
CA LEU A 85 -2.04 -5.54 8.11
C LEU A 85 -1.25 -4.24 8.15
N SER A 86 -1.95 -3.12 8.42
CA SER A 86 -1.31 -1.80 8.55
C SER A 86 -0.21 -1.83 9.62
N LEU A 87 0.97 -1.31 9.30
CA LEU A 87 2.08 -1.26 10.26
C LEU A 87 1.75 -0.36 11.47
N ALA A 88 0.94 0.68 11.27
CA ALA A 88 0.46 1.53 12.37
C ALA A 88 -0.43 0.73 13.33
N PHE A 89 -1.35 -0.07 12.79
CA PHE A 89 -2.22 -0.93 13.59
C PHE A 89 -1.42 -1.98 14.38
N GLN A 90 -0.38 -2.57 13.78
CA GLN A 90 0.50 -3.49 14.49
C GLN A 90 1.25 -2.84 15.66
N ARG A 91 1.71 -1.60 15.48
CA ARG A 91 2.34 -0.83 16.55
C ARG A 91 1.38 -0.60 17.72
N ASP A 92 0.13 -0.27 17.42
CA ASP A 92 -0.89 -0.02 18.45
C ASP A 92 -1.27 -1.29 19.21
N LEU A 93 -1.41 -2.43 18.51
CA LEU A 93 -1.60 -3.74 19.15
C LEU A 93 -0.44 -4.11 20.07
N ARG A 94 0.80 -3.90 19.64
CA ARG A 94 2.01 -4.15 20.45
C ARG A 94 2.08 -3.25 21.69
N ARG A 95 1.62 -1.99 21.57
CA ARG A 95 1.57 -1.06 22.70
C ARG A 95 0.52 -1.50 23.73
N LYS A 96 -0.66 -1.90 23.28
CA LYS A 96 -1.73 -2.42 24.16
C LYS A 96 -1.33 -3.71 24.86
N ALA A 97 -0.63 -4.62 24.18
CA ALA A 97 -0.19 -5.88 24.79
C ALA A 97 0.91 -5.73 25.87
N ARG A 98 1.52 -4.54 25.99
CA ARG A 98 2.57 -4.22 26.97
C ARG A 98 2.08 -3.36 28.14
N ALA A 99 0.83 -2.88 28.08
CA ALA A 99 0.18 -2.08 29.11
C ALA A 99 -0.69 -2.98 29.98
#